data_AF-A0A523IGP7-F1
#
_entry.id   AF-A0A523IGP7-F1
#
_cell.length_a   1.000
_cell.length_b   1.000
_cell.length_c   1.000
_cell.angle_alpha   90.00
_cell.angle_beta   90.00
_cell.angle_gamma   90.00
#
_symmetry.space_group_name_H-M   'P 1'
#
loop_
_entity.id
_entity.type
_entity.pdbx_description
1 polymer ?
#
loop_
_entity_poly.entity_id
_entity_poly.type
_entity_poly.pdbx_seq_one_letter_code
_entity_poly.pdbx_strand_id
1 'polypeptide(L)'
;MDGRGRQGRTQVRRLTARWGLAMGCWALLGFPSLGLAGMLDTPLPIFSDGKTAQVVGLLPRVIKKDNLETVVACTNLDTVAANIGLEVFDKDGVLVNSIVAGNGEILNVAVGATRTIGTGRPELLTVDHRILMIPVLANGSGRVVASKRNVFCHAMVVDEVHVIVEPSICPTCQVPTLVSAPVWACGNSILDPFEECDDGNAVGGDGCEGDCTAGAPPICGDSVVTAPETCDPPGSSVGGNGNLCRGDCTVCGDSVVDAGEECDDGNGINGDGCGNDCKVTVTTTVCSATPLVGCLPPAASGKSQLQIKDQGANGPGPKDKIQWKWFKGPSLTQADFGDPLSSNGAVYKFCVYAGATPSVVVAMQVPAGGTCSGKPCWRALGTKGYRYGDRGLSSDGVKKLILKGGAAGKSKILIQGKDGNLPLPTLPLGSDGPLIAQLSSSDPNAACFEQSFSQAHVTRNEAKQLNARAP
;
A
#
# COMPACT_ATOMS: atom_id res chain seq x y z
N MET A 1 47.16 2.48 -58.91
CA MET A 1 45.96 1.63 -58.90
C MET A 1 45.11 2.03 -57.71
N ASP A 2 43.83 2.26 -58.00
CA ASP A 2 42.82 2.99 -57.25
C ASP A 2 42.62 2.63 -55.77
N GLY A 3 42.33 3.65 -54.97
CA GLY A 3 42.00 3.55 -53.55
C GLY A 3 40.91 4.54 -53.13
N ARG A 4 39.70 3.99 -52.88
CA ARG A 4 38.63 4.42 -51.96
C ARG A 4 38.17 5.90 -52.01
N GLY A 5 36.99 6.12 -52.61
CA GLY A 5 36.24 7.38 -52.58
C GLY A 5 35.59 7.71 -51.24
N ARG A 6 35.65 9.00 -50.88
CA ARG A 6 35.38 9.61 -49.58
C ARG A 6 34.06 10.40 -49.59
N GLN A 7 33.50 10.61 -48.39
CA GLN A 7 32.28 11.37 -48.06
C GLN A 7 32.13 12.77 -48.70
N GLY A 8 30.88 13.23 -48.85
CA GLY A 8 30.54 14.63 -49.14
C GLY A 8 29.13 15.03 -48.66
N ARG A 9 29.09 16.06 -47.80
CA ARG A 9 27.93 16.69 -47.13
C ARG A 9 26.95 17.37 -48.10
N THR A 10 25.67 17.40 -47.75
CA THR A 10 24.65 18.27 -48.38
C THR A 10 24.42 19.53 -47.55
N GLN A 11 24.51 20.69 -48.21
CA GLN A 11 24.51 22.03 -47.63
C GLN A 11 23.14 22.57 -47.22
N VAL A 12 23.18 23.40 -46.17
CA VAL A 12 22.16 24.34 -45.70
C VAL A 12 22.13 25.58 -46.62
N ARG A 13 20.94 26.04 -47.02
CA ARG A 13 20.72 27.35 -47.66
C ARG A 13 19.80 28.22 -46.79
N ARG A 14 20.33 29.35 -46.33
CA ARG A 14 19.61 30.48 -45.71
C ARG A 14 19.23 31.50 -46.79
N LEU A 15 18.10 32.21 -46.61
CA LEU A 15 17.85 33.59 -47.08
C LEU A 15 16.73 34.20 -46.20
N THR A 16 17.11 34.91 -45.13
CA THR A 16 17.06 36.38 -44.93
C THR A 16 15.66 36.97 -44.74
N ALA A 17 15.32 37.31 -43.49
CA ALA A 17 14.32 38.31 -43.16
C ALA A 17 15.01 39.49 -42.47
N ARG A 18 14.87 40.68 -43.07
CA ARG A 18 15.47 41.94 -42.63
C ARG A 18 14.44 42.72 -41.82
N TRP A 19 14.94 43.33 -40.76
CA TRP A 19 14.20 44.00 -39.70
C TRP A 19 13.42 45.24 -40.16
N GLY A 20 12.22 45.40 -39.61
CA GLY A 20 11.48 46.67 -39.55
C GLY A 20 10.87 46.81 -38.16
N LEU A 21 11.47 47.65 -37.32
CA LEU A 21 11.02 48.03 -35.99
C LEU A 21 9.91 49.10 -36.12
N ALA A 22 8.74 48.82 -35.56
CA ALA A 22 7.78 49.84 -35.16
C ALA A 22 7.20 49.46 -33.79
N MET A 23 7.63 50.18 -32.76
CA MET A 23 7.01 50.16 -31.43
C MET A 23 5.61 50.79 -31.54
N GLY A 24 4.61 50.16 -30.95
CA GLY A 24 3.28 50.74 -30.87
C GLY A 24 2.29 49.89 -30.06
N CYS A 25 2.12 50.29 -28.81
CA CYS A 25 0.92 50.12 -27.97
C CYS A 25 0.50 48.70 -27.54
N TRP A 26 0.78 48.39 -26.28
CA TRP A 26 0.01 47.46 -25.47
C TRP A 26 -1.45 47.92 -25.42
N ALA A 27 -2.35 47.17 -26.06
CA ALA A 27 -3.77 47.22 -25.78
C ALA A 27 -4.24 45.77 -25.53
N LEU A 28 -4.77 45.58 -24.32
CA LEU A 28 -5.42 44.39 -23.83
C LEU A 28 -6.51 43.92 -24.81
N LEU A 29 -6.19 42.96 -25.67
CA LEU A 29 -7.19 42.07 -26.23
C LEU A 29 -7.05 40.76 -25.47
N GLY A 30 -7.85 40.64 -24.40
CA GLY A 30 -8.16 39.33 -23.85
C GLY A 30 -8.76 38.50 -24.96
N PHE A 31 -8.00 37.53 -25.46
CA PHE A 31 -8.60 36.41 -26.16
C PHE A 31 -9.60 35.80 -25.18
N PRO A 32 -10.88 35.64 -25.52
CA PRO A 32 -11.75 34.80 -24.71
C PRO A 32 -11.10 33.43 -24.71
N SER A 33 -10.61 32.99 -23.56
CA SER A 33 -10.40 31.58 -23.32
C SER A 33 -11.75 30.93 -23.58
N LEU A 34 -11.90 30.26 -24.72
CA LEU A 34 -12.94 29.25 -24.91
C LEU A 34 -12.56 28.09 -23.98
N GLY A 35 -12.78 28.27 -22.69
CA GLY A 35 -12.94 27.17 -21.77
C GLY A 35 -14.27 26.53 -22.13
N LEU A 36 -14.22 25.44 -22.88
CA LEU A 36 -15.35 24.51 -22.99
C LEU A 36 -15.54 23.95 -21.57
N ALA A 37 -16.43 24.55 -20.80
CA ALA A 37 -16.77 24.09 -19.46
C ALA A 37 -17.53 22.78 -19.62
N GLY A 38 -16.91 21.66 -19.24
CA GLY A 38 -17.56 20.36 -19.26
C GLY A 38 -18.55 20.17 -18.10
N MET A 39 -19.01 18.94 -17.92
CA MET A 39 -19.93 18.53 -16.84
C MET A 39 -19.44 18.91 -15.44
N LEU A 40 -18.13 18.91 -15.19
CA LEU A 40 -17.54 19.22 -13.88
C LEU A 40 -17.24 20.71 -13.70
N ASP A 41 -16.92 21.42 -14.79
CA ASP A 41 -16.52 22.82 -14.74
C ASP A 41 -17.70 23.79 -14.88
N THR A 42 -18.85 23.29 -15.36
CA THR A 42 -20.08 24.10 -15.45
C THR A 42 -20.62 24.36 -14.04
N PRO A 43 -20.81 25.63 -13.62
CA PRO A 43 -21.36 25.94 -12.30
C PRO A 43 -22.67 25.21 -12.02
N LEU A 44 -22.92 24.87 -10.76
CA LEU A 44 -24.17 24.20 -10.38
C LEU A 44 -25.36 25.15 -10.58
N PRO A 45 -26.50 24.63 -11.09
CA PRO A 45 -27.67 25.45 -11.32
C PRO A 45 -28.37 25.82 -10.01
N ILE A 46 -29.28 26.79 -10.12
CA ILE A 46 -30.28 27.08 -9.10
C ILE A 46 -31.62 26.63 -9.69
N PHE A 47 -32.43 25.90 -8.92
CA PHE A 47 -33.79 25.54 -9.31
C PHE A 47 -34.66 26.80 -9.47
N SER A 48 -35.73 26.71 -10.26
CA SER A 48 -36.59 27.89 -10.49
C SER A 48 -37.27 28.43 -9.22
N ASP A 49 -37.38 27.62 -8.16
CA ASP A 49 -37.86 28.05 -6.83
C ASP A 49 -36.76 28.66 -5.93
N GLY A 50 -35.55 28.85 -6.47
CA GLY A 50 -34.42 29.48 -5.77
C GLY A 50 -33.59 28.53 -4.91
N LYS A 51 -33.92 27.24 -4.84
CA LYS A 51 -33.07 26.28 -4.12
C LYS A 51 -31.78 26.01 -4.88
N THR A 52 -30.66 25.97 -4.16
CA THR A 52 -29.36 25.59 -4.73
C THR A 52 -29.34 24.10 -5.07
N ALA A 53 -28.75 23.74 -6.20
CA ALA A 53 -28.59 22.36 -6.59
C ALA A 53 -27.25 21.78 -6.11
N GLN A 54 -27.25 20.47 -5.86
CA GLN A 54 -26.09 19.64 -5.57
C GLN A 54 -26.09 18.46 -6.55
N VAL A 55 -24.93 17.92 -6.91
CA VAL A 55 -24.84 16.75 -7.80
C VAL A 55 -25.22 15.49 -7.03
N VAL A 56 -26.08 14.65 -7.60
CA VAL A 56 -26.51 13.36 -7.03
C VAL A 56 -26.32 12.17 -7.99
N GLY A 57 -25.79 12.44 -9.19
CA GLY A 57 -25.41 11.38 -10.12
C GLY A 57 -24.75 11.96 -11.36
N LEU A 58 -23.75 11.25 -11.89
CA LEU A 58 -23.13 11.58 -13.18
C LEU A 58 -23.50 10.52 -14.22
N LEU A 59 -23.78 10.98 -15.44
CA LEU A 59 -24.13 10.16 -16.59
C LEU A 59 -23.02 10.31 -17.63
N PRO A 60 -22.02 9.40 -17.64
CA PRO A 60 -20.89 9.49 -18.57
C PRO A 60 -21.35 9.35 -20.02
N ARG A 61 -22.57 8.85 -20.25
CA ARG A 61 -23.18 8.77 -21.57
C ARG A 61 -24.67 9.11 -21.53
N VAL A 62 -25.06 10.07 -22.34
CA VAL A 62 -26.45 10.41 -22.65
C VAL A 62 -26.66 10.24 -24.15
N ILE A 63 -27.66 9.43 -24.50
CA ILE A 63 -28.00 9.06 -25.88
C ILE A 63 -29.35 9.64 -26.24
N LYS A 64 -29.38 10.32 -27.39
CA LYS A 64 -30.58 10.73 -28.13
C LYS A 64 -30.31 10.59 -29.61
N LYS A 65 -30.29 9.35 -30.10
CA LYS A 65 -29.93 9.01 -31.47
C LYS A 65 -30.50 7.64 -31.85
N ASP A 66 -30.82 7.43 -33.13
CA ASP A 66 -31.18 6.13 -33.69
C ASP A 66 -32.35 5.46 -32.92
N ASN A 67 -33.37 6.25 -32.55
CA ASN A 67 -34.54 5.86 -31.74
C ASN A 67 -34.23 5.38 -30.32
N LEU A 68 -33.05 5.70 -29.78
CA LEU A 68 -32.70 5.48 -28.38
C LEU A 68 -32.71 6.80 -27.61
N GLU A 69 -33.34 6.80 -26.45
CA GLU A 69 -33.46 7.94 -25.56
C GLU A 69 -33.01 7.57 -24.14
N THR A 70 -32.37 8.52 -23.45
CA THR A 70 -32.00 8.34 -22.04
C THR A 70 -33.12 8.84 -21.14
N VAL A 71 -33.52 8.01 -20.18
CA VAL A 71 -34.48 8.32 -19.12
C VAL A 71 -33.79 8.12 -17.79
N VAL A 72 -33.98 9.05 -16.86
CA VAL A 72 -33.46 8.99 -15.50
C VAL A 72 -34.64 8.90 -14.56
N ALA A 73 -34.72 7.84 -13.78
CA ALA A 73 -35.69 7.67 -12.70
C ALA A 73 -35.01 7.99 -11.37
N CYS A 74 -35.56 8.95 -10.62
CA CYS A 74 -35.01 9.36 -9.33
C CYS A 74 -36.05 9.23 -8.23
N THR A 75 -35.65 8.62 -7.11
CA THR A 75 -36.44 8.48 -5.90
C THR A 75 -35.90 9.40 -4.81
N ASN A 76 -36.77 10.24 -4.25
CA ASN A 76 -36.40 11.04 -3.09
C ASN A 76 -36.41 10.17 -1.82
N LEU A 77 -35.24 9.96 -1.23
CA LEU A 77 -35.04 9.18 0.01
C LEU A 77 -34.76 10.08 1.23
N ASP A 78 -34.74 11.40 1.03
CA ASP A 78 -34.55 12.35 2.11
C ASP A 78 -35.76 12.38 3.06
N THR A 79 -35.60 13.04 4.19
CA THR A 79 -36.65 13.24 5.19
C THR A 79 -37.66 14.33 4.80
N VAL A 80 -37.37 15.10 3.76
CA VAL A 80 -38.20 16.20 3.26
C VAL A 80 -38.30 16.19 1.73
N ALA A 81 -39.23 16.96 1.17
CA ALA A 81 -39.37 17.09 -0.27
C ALA A 81 -38.09 17.68 -0.92
N ALA A 82 -37.73 17.15 -2.09
CA ALA A 82 -36.55 17.54 -2.85
C ALA A 82 -36.93 18.00 -4.26
N ASN A 83 -36.16 18.92 -4.83
CA ASN A 83 -36.20 19.20 -6.26
C ASN A 83 -35.17 18.31 -6.95
N ILE A 84 -35.47 17.85 -8.16
CA ILE A 84 -34.63 16.96 -8.95
C ILE A 84 -34.46 17.58 -10.34
N GLY A 85 -33.27 17.53 -10.89
CA GLY A 85 -32.95 18.08 -12.21
C GLY A 85 -31.99 17.20 -12.98
N LEU A 86 -32.06 17.24 -14.30
CA LEU A 86 -31.11 16.62 -15.22
C LEU A 86 -30.51 17.68 -16.14
N GLU A 87 -29.20 17.84 -16.10
CA GLU A 87 -28.43 18.64 -17.04
C GLU A 87 -27.73 17.74 -18.05
N VAL A 88 -27.83 18.09 -19.32
CA VAL A 88 -27.27 17.34 -20.44
C VAL A 88 -26.26 18.22 -21.15
N PHE A 89 -25.15 17.63 -21.55
CA PHE A 89 -24.06 18.27 -22.25
C PHE A 89 -23.86 17.57 -23.59
N ASP A 90 -23.56 18.34 -24.63
CA ASP A 90 -23.24 17.79 -25.94
C ASP A 90 -21.86 17.12 -25.96
N LYS A 91 -21.47 16.62 -27.13
CA LYS A 91 -20.19 15.93 -27.32
C LYS A 91 -18.95 16.83 -27.06
N ASP A 92 -19.13 18.14 -27.10
CA ASP A 92 -18.08 19.13 -26.86
C ASP A 92 -18.13 19.64 -25.41
N GLY A 93 -19.04 19.09 -24.59
CA GLY A 93 -19.21 19.45 -23.19
C GLY A 93 -20.10 20.67 -22.97
N VAL A 94 -20.78 21.19 -23.99
CA VAL A 94 -21.63 22.38 -23.86
C VAL A 94 -22.99 22.00 -23.28
N LEU A 95 -23.42 22.69 -22.23
CA LEU A 95 -24.74 22.51 -21.62
C LEU A 95 -25.87 22.79 -22.64
N VAL A 96 -26.78 21.82 -22.84
CA VAL A 96 -27.85 21.90 -23.85
C VAL A 96 -29.24 22.14 -23.28
N ASN A 97 -29.40 22.22 -21.96
CA ASN A 97 -30.66 22.58 -21.30
C ASN A 97 -30.42 23.47 -20.08
N SER A 98 -31.50 23.98 -19.48
CA SER A 98 -31.43 24.97 -18.39
C SER A 98 -32.44 24.65 -17.31
N ILE A 99 -31.96 24.13 -16.18
CA ILE A 99 -32.76 23.80 -14.99
C ILE A 99 -33.50 25.04 -14.46
N VAL A 100 -32.83 26.17 -14.32
CA VAL A 100 -33.43 27.43 -13.84
C VAL A 100 -34.59 27.92 -14.72
N ALA A 101 -34.62 27.50 -15.98
CA ALA A 101 -35.68 27.86 -16.94
C ALA A 101 -36.83 26.83 -16.96
N GLY A 102 -36.87 25.87 -16.02
CA GLY A 102 -37.85 24.79 -16.03
C GLY A 102 -37.50 23.62 -16.95
N ASN A 103 -36.40 23.70 -17.70
CA ASN A 103 -36.08 22.72 -18.73
C ASN A 103 -35.17 21.62 -18.17
N GLY A 104 -35.80 20.54 -17.68
CA GLY A 104 -35.12 19.41 -17.04
C GLY A 104 -35.24 19.37 -15.52
N GLU A 105 -36.16 20.12 -14.90
CA GLU A 105 -36.38 20.12 -13.44
C GLU A 105 -37.77 19.59 -13.03
N ILE A 106 -37.85 18.97 -11.85
CA ILE A 106 -39.07 18.58 -11.16
C ILE A 106 -38.98 19.10 -9.73
N LEU A 107 -39.91 19.97 -9.35
CA LEU A 107 -39.93 20.59 -8.03
C LEU A 107 -40.76 19.78 -7.04
N ASN A 108 -40.40 19.85 -5.75
CA ASN A 108 -41.17 19.30 -4.63
C ASN A 108 -41.55 17.82 -4.79
N VAL A 109 -40.59 16.98 -5.18
CA VAL A 109 -40.73 15.53 -5.17
C VAL A 109 -40.87 15.05 -3.73
N ALA A 110 -42.02 14.47 -3.40
CA ALA A 110 -42.33 13.98 -2.06
C ALA A 110 -41.38 12.86 -1.61
N VAL A 111 -41.20 12.70 -0.30
CA VAL A 111 -40.41 11.60 0.29
C VAL A 111 -40.98 10.25 -0.17
N GLY A 112 -40.11 9.37 -0.66
CA GLY A 112 -40.46 8.05 -1.20
C GLY A 112 -41.06 8.09 -2.61
N ALA A 113 -41.28 9.26 -3.21
CA ALA A 113 -41.79 9.36 -4.57
C ALA A 113 -40.67 9.21 -5.61
N THR A 114 -40.96 8.45 -6.67
CA THR A 114 -40.10 8.33 -7.85
C THR A 114 -40.62 9.20 -8.98
N ARG A 115 -39.70 9.92 -9.63
CA ARG A 115 -39.99 10.75 -10.80
C ARG A 115 -39.02 10.49 -11.93
N THR A 116 -39.49 10.62 -13.17
CA THR A 116 -38.70 10.33 -14.37
C THR A 116 -38.44 11.59 -15.21
N ILE A 117 -37.18 11.79 -15.61
CA ILE A 117 -36.76 12.87 -16.51
C ILE A 117 -36.18 12.26 -17.78
N GLY A 118 -36.71 12.63 -18.95
CA GLY A 118 -36.33 12.03 -20.24
C GLY A 118 -35.78 13.04 -21.25
N THR A 119 -34.91 12.55 -22.14
CA THR A 119 -34.34 13.36 -23.24
C THR A 119 -35.27 13.52 -24.46
N GLY A 120 -36.42 12.85 -24.50
CA GLY A 120 -37.34 12.88 -25.64
C GLY A 120 -38.83 12.69 -25.33
N ARG A 121 -39.55 11.87 -26.12
CA ARG A 121 -41.04 11.92 -26.21
C ARG A 121 -41.75 11.33 -24.99
N PRO A 122 -42.96 11.82 -24.63
CA PRO A 122 -43.64 11.47 -23.37
C PRO A 122 -44.26 10.06 -23.30
N GLU A 123 -44.30 9.30 -24.40
CA GLU A 123 -44.96 7.98 -24.46
C GLU A 123 -44.05 6.81 -24.03
N LEU A 124 -42.75 7.03 -23.85
CA LEU A 124 -41.87 6.05 -23.23
C LEU A 124 -41.97 6.15 -21.70
N LEU A 125 -42.30 5.05 -21.02
CA LEU A 125 -42.16 4.87 -19.57
C LEU A 125 -42.86 5.89 -18.64
N THR A 126 -43.85 6.65 -19.14
CA THR A 126 -44.51 7.74 -18.38
C THR A 126 -43.50 8.73 -17.83
N VAL A 127 -42.75 9.39 -18.73
CA VAL A 127 -41.81 10.46 -18.38
C VAL A 127 -42.55 11.61 -17.71
N ASP A 128 -42.28 11.88 -16.43
CA ASP A 128 -42.90 12.96 -15.66
C ASP A 128 -42.46 14.33 -16.19
N HIS A 129 -41.19 14.47 -16.61
CA HIS A 129 -40.67 15.73 -17.13
C HIS A 129 -39.71 15.55 -18.30
N ARG A 130 -39.85 16.42 -19.30
CA ARG A 130 -39.09 16.35 -20.56
C ARG A 130 -38.07 17.47 -20.66
N ILE A 131 -36.92 17.14 -21.25
CA ILE A 131 -35.97 18.16 -21.67
C ILE A 131 -36.26 18.57 -23.12
N LEU A 132 -36.62 19.85 -23.29
CA LEU A 132 -36.90 20.49 -24.57
C LEU A 132 -35.60 20.88 -25.30
N MET A 133 -35.67 20.83 -26.65
CA MET A 133 -34.65 21.37 -27.56
C MET A 133 -33.26 20.69 -27.52
N ILE A 134 -33.16 19.44 -27.08
CA ILE A 134 -31.89 18.68 -27.13
C ILE A 134 -31.52 18.31 -28.59
N PRO A 135 -30.29 18.59 -29.07
CA PRO A 135 -29.76 18.10 -30.35
C PRO A 135 -29.61 16.56 -30.38
N VAL A 136 -29.29 15.98 -31.53
CA VAL A 136 -28.96 14.53 -31.61
C VAL A 136 -27.66 14.28 -30.83
N LEU A 137 -27.72 13.40 -29.83
CA LEU A 137 -26.59 13.07 -28.94
C LEU A 137 -26.18 11.61 -29.12
N ALA A 138 -25.10 11.36 -29.87
CA ALA A 138 -24.52 10.02 -30.00
C ALA A 138 -23.67 9.64 -28.77
N ASN A 139 -22.95 10.64 -28.24
CA ASN A 139 -22.01 10.56 -27.13
C ASN A 139 -22.10 11.86 -26.31
N GLY A 140 -23.31 12.23 -25.89
CA GLY A 140 -23.47 13.31 -24.91
C GLY A 140 -23.12 12.81 -23.52
N SER A 141 -23.13 13.72 -22.55
CA SER A 141 -22.97 13.38 -21.14
C SER A 141 -24.03 14.13 -20.31
N GLY A 142 -24.22 13.78 -19.05
CA GLY A 142 -25.19 14.47 -18.20
C GLY A 142 -24.86 14.38 -16.73
N ARG A 143 -25.48 15.23 -15.92
CA ARG A 143 -25.45 15.12 -14.47
C ARG A 143 -26.85 15.31 -13.92
N VAL A 144 -27.17 14.51 -12.92
CA VAL A 144 -28.37 14.64 -12.11
C VAL A 144 -28.05 15.53 -10.94
N VAL A 145 -28.91 16.50 -10.70
CA VAL A 145 -28.78 17.45 -9.59
C VAL A 145 -30.03 17.41 -8.73
N ALA A 146 -29.90 17.68 -7.44
CA ALA A 146 -31.02 17.77 -6.52
C ALA A 146 -30.82 18.86 -5.48
N SER A 147 -31.92 19.34 -4.88
CA SER A 147 -31.84 20.28 -3.74
C SER A 147 -31.46 19.60 -2.42
N LYS A 148 -31.28 18.27 -2.44
CA LYS A 148 -31.01 17.39 -1.29
C LYS A 148 -30.06 16.28 -1.72
N ARG A 149 -29.25 15.77 -0.78
CA ARG A 149 -28.24 14.73 -1.07
C ARG A 149 -28.86 13.35 -1.19
N ASN A 150 -29.88 13.04 -0.38
CA ASN A 150 -30.44 11.70 -0.34
C ASN A 150 -31.51 11.49 -1.43
N VAL A 151 -31.07 11.52 -2.69
CA VAL A 151 -31.89 11.23 -3.87
C VAL A 151 -31.17 10.16 -4.67
N PHE A 152 -31.79 8.98 -4.78
CA PHE A 152 -31.22 7.89 -5.55
C PHE A 152 -31.73 7.94 -6.99
N CYS A 153 -30.84 7.82 -7.97
CA CYS A 153 -31.20 7.91 -9.39
C CYS A 153 -30.65 6.73 -10.19
N HIS A 154 -31.47 6.23 -11.12
CA HIS A 154 -31.10 5.21 -12.07
C HIS A 154 -31.39 5.68 -13.50
N ALA A 155 -30.39 5.61 -14.37
CA ALA A 155 -30.51 5.98 -15.76
C ALA A 155 -30.62 4.72 -16.62
N MET A 156 -31.47 4.81 -17.63
CA MET A 156 -31.74 3.74 -18.57
C MET A 156 -31.78 4.30 -19.99
N VAL A 157 -31.35 3.50 -20.95
CA VAL A 157 -31.55 3.78 -22.37
C VAL A 157 -32.76 2.97 -22.83
N VAL A 158 -33.73 3.65 -23.42
CA VAL A 158 -34.99 3.04 -23.88
C VAL A 158 -35.15 3.32 -25.37
N ASP A 159 -35.58 2.31 -26.13
CA ASP A 159 -35.89 2.48 -27.55
C ASP A 159 -37.34 2.95 -27.78
N GLU A 160 -37.56 3.70 -28.87
CA GLU A 160 -38.88 4.23 -29.28
C GLU A 160 -39.76 3.17 -29.98
N VAL A 161 -39.24 1.96 -30.26
CA VAL A 161 -39.97 0.93 -31.02
C VAL A 161 -40.86 0.09 -30.10
N HIS A 162 -40.54 0.03 -28.81
CA HIS A 162 -41.28 -0.71 -27.81
C HIS A 162 -42.16 0.22 -26.94
N VAL A 163 -43.47 0.23 -27.20
CA VAL A 163 -44.46 0.93 -26.37
C VAL A 163 -44.71 0.11 -25.10
N ILE A 164 -44.64 0.73 -23.93
CA ILE A 164 -45.08 0.11 -22.68
C ILE A 164 -46.60 0.07 -22.67
N VAL A 165 -47.15 -1.07 -23.08
CA VAL A 165 -48.57 -1.38 -22.90
C VAL A 165 -48.68 -2.34 -21.72
N GLU A 166 -49.71 -2.17 -20.89
CA GLU A 166 -50.02 -3.12 -19.84
C GLU A 166 -50.07 -4.54 -20.42
N PRO A 167 -49.41 -5.56 -19.83
CA PRO A 167 -49.28 -6.89 -20.44
C PRO A 167 -50.62 -7.56 -20.78
N SER A 168 -51.67 -7.15 -20.09
CA SER A 168 -53.07 -7.52 -20.25
C SER A 168 -53.67 -7.14 -21.61
N ILE A 169 -53.11 -6.11 -22.28
CA ILE A 169 -53.71 -5.45 -23.44
C ILE A 169 -53.06 -5.90 -24.76
N CYS A 170 -51.80 -6.34 -24.75
CA CYS A 170 -51.12 -6.81 -25.97
C CYS A 170 -50.10 -7.95 -25.68
N PRO A 171 -50.49 -9.22 -25.84
CA PRO A 171 -49.62 -10.37 -25.57
C PRO A 171 -48.49 -10.55 -26.59
N THR A 172 -48.55 -9.90 -27.75
CA THR A 172 -47.57 -10.02 -28.84
C THR A 172 -46.65 -8.82 -28.97
N CYS A 173 -46.81 -7.80 -28.12
CA CYS A 173 -45.94 -6.64 -28.10
C CYS A 173 -44.57 -7.05 -27.54
N GLN A 174 -43.51 -6.67 -28.23
CA GLN A 174 -42.15 -6.89 -27.75
C GLN A 174 -41.92 -5.98 -26.53
N VAL A 175 -41.36 -6.54 -25.45
CA VAL A 175 -41.00 -5.77 -24.25
C VAL A 175 -39.80 -4.87 -24.57
N PRO A 176 -39.73 -3.64 -24.02
CA PRO A 176 -38.60 -2.75 -24.26
C PRO A 176 -37.30 -3.40 -23.78
N THR A 177 -36.22 -3.20 -24.55
CA THR A 177 -34.88 -3.59 -24.11
C THR A 177 -34.39 -2.54 -23.12
N LEU A 178 -34.35 -2.88 -21.83
CA LEU A 178 -33.80 -2.02 -20.78
C LEU A 178 -32.33 -2.36 -20.57
N VAL A 179 -31.46 -1.37 -20.73
CA VAL A 179 -30.05 -1.47 -20.32
C VAL A 179 -29.80 -0.42 -19.25
N SER A 180 -29.31 -0.87 -18.10
CA SER A 180 -28.79 -0.03 -17.02
C SER A 180 -27.66 0.84 -17.57
N ALA A 181 -27.87 2.15 -17.63
CA ALA A 181 -26.76 3.09 -17.81
C ALA A 181 -26.04 3.20 -16.46
N PRO A 182 -24.70 3.16 -16.42
CA PRO A 182 -23.96 3.33 -15.18
C PRO A 182 -24.27 4.71 -14.61
N VAL A 183 -24.95 4.73 -13.47
CA VAL A 183 -25.09 5.91 -12.62
C VAL A 183 -24.17 5.68 -11.45
N TRP A 184 -23.20 6.56 -11.29
CA TRP A 184 -22.34 6.56 -10.13
C TRP A 184 -23.18 6.85 -8.88
N ALA A 185 -23.09 5.99 -7.86
CA ALA A 185 -23.69 6.17 -6.54
C ALA A 185 -22.69 5.79 -5.45
N CYS A 186 -22.39 6.74 -4.57
CA CYS A 186 -21.49 6.55 -3.43
C CYS A 186 -22.05 5.54 -2.42
N GLY A 187 -21.21 4.67 -1.89
CA GLY A 187 -21.57 3.73 -0.82
C GLY A 187 -22.18 2.42 -1.33
N ASN A 188 -21.78 1.99 -2.53
CA ASN A 188 -22.30 0.78 -3.18
C ASN A 188 -21.35 -0.42 -3.03
N SER A 189 -20.28 -0.28 -2.26
CA SER A 189 -19.21 -1.26 -2.03
C SER A 189 -18.34 -1.55 -3.26
N ILE A 190 -18.34 -0.67 -4.27
CA ILE A 190 -17.53 -0.77 -5.48
C ILE A 190 -16.85 0.57 -5.70
N LEU A 191 -15.52 0.59 -5.61
CA LEU A 191 -14.73 1.78 -5.92
C LEU A 191 -14.80 2.10 -7.42
N ASP A 192 -15.67 3.05 -7.77
CA ASP A 192 -15.87 3.51 -9.15
C ASP A 192 -14.73 4.45 -9.62
N PRO A 193 -14.53 4.64 -10.94
CA PRO A 193 -13.42 5.45 -11.48
C PRO A 193 -13.39 6.94 -11.07
N PHE A 194 -14.39 7.42 -10.32
CA PHE A 194 -14.52 8.79 -9.88
C PHE A 194 -14.67 8.94 -8.36
N GLU A 195 -14.55 7.85 -7.60
CA GLU A 195 -14.59 7.84 -6.14
C GLU A 195 -13.19 7.92 -5.55
N GLU A 196 -13.00 8.75 -4.53
CA GLU A 196 -11.77 8.73 -3.73
C GLU A 196 -11.82 7.61 -2.67
N CYS A 197 -13.03 7.19 -2.29
CA CYS A 197 -13.35 6.14 -1.33
C CYS A 197 -14.75 5.57 -1.60
N ASP A 198 -15.04 4.34 -1.15
CA ASP A 198 -16.40 3.77 -1.02
C ASP A 198 -16.36 2.78 0.14
N ASP A 199 -17.15 3.04 1.18
CA ASP A 199 -17.23 2.22 2.41
C ASP A 199 -18.54 1.41 2.49
N GLY A 200 -19.27 1.30 1.37
CA GLY A 200 -20.51 0.56 1.29
C GLY A 200 -21.71 1.23 1.97
N ASN A 201 -21.62 2.51 2.34
CA ASN A 201 -22.76 3.27 2.82
C ASN A 201 -22.64 4.79 2.51
N ALA A 202 -23.67 5.59 2.89
CA ALA A 202 -23.73 7.03 2.60
C ALA A 202 -23.72 7.90 3.87
N VAL A 203 -23.34 7.31 5.02
CA VAL A 203 -23.04 8.04 6.25
C VAL A 203 -21.72 8.79 6.02
N GLY A 204 -21.56 9.94 6.66
CA GLY A 204 -20.29 10.68 6.65
C GLY A 204 -19.65 10.61 8.02
N GLY A 205 -18.32 10.75 8.07
CA GLY A 205 -17.52 10.68 9.29
C GLY A 205 -16.98 9.29 9.64
N ASP A 206 -17.20 8.29 8.79
CA ASP A 206 -16.67 6.92 8.88
C ASP A 206 -15.52 6.65 7.88
N GLY A 207 -14.92 7.72 7.34
CA GLY A 207 -13.77 7.66 6.44
C GLY A 207 -14.11 7.87 4.97
N CYS A 208 -15.39 7.82 4.59
CA CYS A 208 -15.89 8.29 3.31
C CYS A 208 -17.07 9.24 3.54
N GLU A 209 -17.04 10.45 3.00
CA GLU A 209 -18.23 11.30 3.08
C GLU A 209 -19.32 10.74 2.15
N GLY A 210 -20.59 11.05 2.41
CA GLY A 210 -21.70 10.70 1.52
C GLY A 210 -21.65 11.35 0.12
N ASP A 211 -20.57 12.05 -0.24
CA ASP A 211 -20.25 12.52 -1.59
C ASP A 211 -18.98 11.86 -2.18
N CYS A 212 -18.50 10.76 -1.58
CA CYS A 212 -17.35 9.96 -2.01
C CYS A 212 -16.03 10.75 -2.14
N THR A 213 -15.96 11.85 -1.39
CA THR A 213 -14.72 12.51 -1.05
C THR A 213 -14.16 11.86 0.20
N ALA A 214 -12.82 11.79 0.30
CA ALA A 214 -12.19 11.31 1.51
C ALA A 214 -12.66 12.15 2.70
N GLY A 215 -13.37 11.53 3.65
CA GLY A 215 -13.89 12.21 4.82
C GLY A 215 -12.80 12.73 5.72
N ALA A 216 -13.14 13.76 6.49
CA ALA A 216 -12.23 14.22 7.53
C ALA A 216 -11.93 13.00 8.42
N PRO A 217 -10.64 12.68 8.66
CA PRO A 217 -10.28 11.50 9.43
C PRO A 217 -10.97 11.54 10.80
N PRO A 218 -11.30 10.36 11.40
CA PRO A 218 -11.94 10.29 12.70
C PRO A 218 -11.22 11.21 13.71
N ILE A 219 -12.02 11.97 14.47
CA ILE A 219 -11.50 12.97 15.38
C ILE A 219 -11.16 12.29 16.70
N CYS A 220 -9.88 11.98 16.84
CA CYS A 220 -9.37 11.41 18.07
C CYS A 220 -9.66 12.29 19.30
N GLY A 221 -10.31 11.72 20.32
CA GLY A 221 -10.62 12.37 21.60
C GLY A 221 -12.08 12.79 21.78
N ASP A 222 -13.02 12.20 21.03
CA ASP A 222 -14.45 12.45 21.14
C ASP A 222 -15.19 11.45 22.06
N SER A 223 -14.44 10.54 22.70
CA SER A 223 -14.91 9.48 23.59
C SER A 223 -15.70 8.34 22.92
N VAL A 224 -15.58 8.21 21.60
CA VAL A 224 -16.14 7.10 20.82
C VAL A 224 -14.99 6.40 20.09
N VAL A 225 -14.99 5.07 20.05
CA VAL A 225 -14.01 4.32 19.24
C VAL A 225 -14.69 3.96 17.92
N THR A 226 -14.27 4.62 16.84
CA THR A 226 -14.79 4.39 15.47
C THR A 226 -13.65 4.00 14.52
N ALA A 227 -13.82 2.96 13.70
CA ALA A 227 -12.75 2.54 12.78
C ALA A 227 -12.34 3.70 11.85
N PRO A 228 -11.03 3.99 11.66
CA PRO A 228 -9.84 3.22 12.07
C PRO A 228 -9.30 3.36 13.51
N GLU A 229 -9.97 4.06 14.43
CA GLU A 229 -9.54 4.17 15.83
C GLU A 229 -9.61 2.82 16.57
N THR A 230 -8.60 2.54 17.39
CA THR A 230 -8.56 1.37 18.30
C THR A 230 -8.66 1.76 19.78
N CYS A 231 -8.64 3.06 20.09
CA CYS A 231 -8.81 3.60 21.44
C CYS A 231 -9.29 5.07 21.44
N ASP A 232 -9.92 5.53 22.53
CA ASP A 232 -10.25 6.95 22.78
C ASP A 232 -10.46 7.15 24.30
N PRO A 233 -10.00 8.26 24.94
CA PRO A 233 -9.25 9.40 24.38
C PRO A 233 -7.73 9.20 24.44
N PRO A 234 -6.93 10.07 23.80
CA PRO A 234 -5.47 10.07 23.96
C PRO A 234 -5.03 9.99 25.42
N GLY A 235 -4.09 9.09 25.71
CA GLY A 235 -3.58 8.85 27.07
C GLY A 235 -4.41 7.89 27.91
N SER A 236 -5.51 7.33 27.39
CA SER A 236 -6.24 6.24 28.04
C SER A 236 -5.51 4.90 27.91
N SER A 237 -5.75 3.99 28.86
CA SER A 237 -5.08 2.68 28.96
C SER A 237 -5.94 1.56 28.35
N VAL A 238 -6.25 1.62 27.05
CA VAL A 238 -7.35 0.82 26.46
C VAL A 238 -6.93 -0.43 25.67
N GLY A 239 -5.65 -0.61 25.34
CA GLY A 239 -5.19 -1.88 24.78
C GLY A 239 -4.80 -2.87 25.89
N GLY A 240 -5.26 -4.13 25.82
CA GLY A 240 -4.93 -5.20 26.79
C GLY A 240 -3.44 -5.54 26.96
N ASN A 241 -2.57 -4.81 26.27
CA ASN A 241 -1.12 -4.82 26.17
C ASN A 241 -0.44 -3.70 27.00
N GLY A 242 -1.20 -2.78 27.62
CA GLY A 242 -0.69 -1.80 28.59
C GLY A 242 -0.08 -0.52 28.02
N ASN A 243 -0.19 -0.31 26.71
CA ASN A 243 0.23 0.93 26.04
C ASN A 243 -0.85 2.02 26.12
N LEU A 244 -0.42 3.27 25.99
CA LEU A 244 -1.31 4.44 26.02
C LEU A 244 -1.87 4.71 24.62
N CYS A 245 -3.13 5.12 24.58
CA CYS A 245 -3.77 5.62 23.37
C CYS A 245 -3.00 6.83 22.81
N ARG A 246 -2.60 6.77 21.55
CA ARG A 246 -1.83 7.84 20.88
C ARG A 246 -2.74 9.00 20.46
N GLY A 247 -2.13 10.07 19.93
CA GLY A 247 -2.84 11.29 19.49
C GLY A 247 -3.68 11.11 18.22
N ASP A 248 -3.54 9.96 17.55
CA ASP A 248 -4.30 9.48 16.39
C ASP A 248 -5.27 8.34 16.76
N CYS A 249 -5.52 8.11 18.07
CA CYS A 249 -6.51 7.17 18.59
C CYS A 249 -6.31 5.71 18.17
N THR A 250 -5.04 5.37 17.98
CA THR A 250 -4.55 4.01 17.73
C THR A 250 -3.62 3.57 18.87
N VAL A 251 -3.43 2.26 19.02
CA VAL A 251 -2.57 1.66 20.06
C VAL A 251 -1.46 0.85 19.40
N CYS A 252 -0.23 1.28 19.63
CA CYS A 252 0.92 0.47 19.24
C CYS A 252 0.93 -0.89 19.96
N GLY A 253 1.12 -1.97 19.20
CA GLY A 253 1.19 -3.34 19.68
C GLY A 253 -0.16 -4.07 19.68
N ASP A 254 -1.15 -3.64 18.91
CA ASP A 254 -2.48 -4.26 18.84
C ASP A 254 -2.62 -5.33 17.75
N SER A 255 -1.51 -5.70 17.12
CA SER A 255 -1.36 -6.66 16.01
C SER A 255 -1.89 -6.16 14.66
N VAL A 256 -2.20 -4.88 14.53
CA VAL A 256 -2.59 -4.22 13.28
C VAL A 256 -1.57 -3.11 13.00
N VAL A 257 -1.10 -3.01 11.75
CA VAL A 257 -0.22 -1.90 11.35
C VAL A 257 -1.09 -0.77 10.81
N ASP A 258 -1.30 0.26 11.63
CA ASP A 258 -2.16 1.40 11.30
C ASP A 258 -1.45 2.47 10.47
N ALA A 259 -2.22 3.37 9.86
CA ALA A 259 -1.70 4.49 9.09
C ALA A 259 -0.90 5.46 9.98
N GLY A 260 0.43 5.46 9.84
CA GLY A 260 1.35 6.26 10.66
C GLY A 260 2.33 5.41 11.47
N GLU A 261 2.05 4.11 11.58
CA GLU A 261 2.95 3.12 12.14
C GLU A 261 3.95 2.61 11.09
N GLU A 262 5.17 2.33 11.53
CA GLU A 262 6.18 1.67 10.71
C GLU A 262 6.23 0.16 10.98
N CYS A 263 5.67 -0.30 12.09
CA CYS A 263 5.55 -1.68 12.54
C CYS A 263 4.46 -1.82 13.61
N ASP A 264 4.02 -3.05 13.85
CA ASP A 264 3.25 -3.47 15.03
C ASP A 264 3.58 -4.97 15.26
N ASP A 265 3.99 -5.33 16.47
CA ASP A 265 4.36 -6.71 16.84
C ASP A 265 3.42 -7.35 17.88
N GLY A 266 2.25 -6.75 18.06
CA GLY A 266 1.22 -7.26 18.96
C GLY A 266 1.58 -7.15 20.44
N ASN A 267 2.60 -6.38 20.81
CA ASN A 267 3.00 -6.22 22.21
C ASN A 267 3.61 -4.83 22.54
N GLY A 268 3.96 -4.60 23.82
CA GLY A 268 4.51 -3.33 24.31
C GLY A 268 5.95 -3.42 24.81
N ILE A 269 6.75 -4.35 24.26
CA ILE A 269 8.12 -4.63 24.67
C ILE A 269 9.08 -3.90 23.73
N ASN A 270 9.59 -2.74 24.12
CA ASN A 270 10.61 -2.05 23.32
C ASN A 270 11.82 -2.94 22.98
N GLY A 271 12.22 -2.96 21.71
CA GLY A 271 13.50 -3.49 21.23
C GLY A 271 13.47 -4.92 20.70
N ASP A 272 12.29 -5.50 20.50
CA ASP A 272 12.03 -6.79 19.85
C ASP A 272 11.72 -6.68 18.35
N GLY A 273 11.62 -5.47 17.81
CA GLY A 273 11.42 -5.22 16.38
C GLY A 273 10.53 -4.02 16.13
N CYS A 274 9.61 -3.74 17.06
CA CYS A 274 8.81 -2.54 17.07
C CYS A 274 8.96 -1.79 18.40
N GLY A 275 9.13 -0.47 18.34
CA GLY A 275 9.10 0.36 19.55
C GLY A 275 7.66 0.60 20.00
N ASN A 276 7.46 0.96 21.26
CA ASN A 276 6.14 1.36 21.76
C ASN A 276 5.65 2.69 21.14
N ASP A 277 6.48 3.35 20.34
CA ASP A 277 6.15 4.49 19.48
C ASP A 277 5.80 4.07 18.05
N CYS A 278 5.70 2.77 17.77
CA CYS A 278 5.49 2.15 16.46
C CYS A 278 6.41 2.69 15.37
N LYS A 279 7.58 3.13 15.79
CA LYS A 279 8.73 3.19 14.92
C LYS A 279 9.30 1.81 14.86
N VAL A 280 9.72 1.41 13.66
CA VAL A 280 10.64 0.29 13.55
C VAL A 280 11.82 0.75 14.38
N THR A 281 11.96 0.18 15.56
CA THR A 281 13.22 0.24 16.27
C THR A 281 14.13 -0.59 15.41
N VAL A 282 14.68 0.06 14.38
CA VAL A 282 15.77 -0.45 13.58
C VAL A 282 16.85 -0.61 14.62
N THR A 283 16.96 -1.83 15.13
CA THR A 283 18.11 -2.30 15.85
C THR A 283 19.25 -2.22 14.86
N THR A 284 19.81 -1.02 14.72
CA THR A 284 21.18 -0.76 14.26
C THR A 284 21.62 -1.74 13.18
N THR A 285 20.97 -1.75 11.99
CA THR A 285 21.24 -2.66 10.85
C THR A 285 22.25 -3.75 11.23
N VAL A 286 21.78 -4.77 11.99
CA VAL A 286 22.66 -5.70 12.72
C VAL A 286 23.70 -6.27 11.77
N CYS A 287 23.27 -6.59 10.55
CA CYS A 287 24.09 -7.04 9.44
C CYS A 287 24.03 -6.05 8.27
N SER A 288 25.13 -5.91 7.54
CA SER A 288 25.14 -5.24 6.23
C SER A 288 24.14 -5.90 5.27
N ALA A 289 23.58 -5.16 4.32
CA ALA A 289 22.67 -5.70 3.31
C ALA A 289 23.34 -6.76 2.40
N THR A 290 24.66 -6.65 2.21
CA THR A 290 25.50 -7.57 1.45
C THR A 290 26.64 -8.13 2.31
N PRO A 291 27.18 -9.32 1.96
CA PRO A 291 28.29 -9.93 2.69
C PRO A 291 29.49 -8.98 2.81
N LEU A 292 30.11 -8.97 3.99
CA LEU A 292 31.37 -8.25 4.21
C LEU A 292 32.50 -8.88 3.38
N VAL A 293 33.39 -8.05 2.86
CA VAL A 293 34.54 -8.49 2.07
C VAL A 293 35.75 -8.70 2.98
N GLY A 294 36.58 -9.71 2.69
CA GLY A 294 37.86 -9.94 3.38
C GLY A 294 37.75 -10.73 4.70
N CYS A 295 36.60 -11.32 4.99
CA CYS A 295 36.42 -12.18 6.15
C CYS A 295 37.22 -13.49 6.03
N LEU A 296 37.76 -13.97 7.16
CA LEU A 296 38.63 -15.14 7.21
C LEU A 296 37.85 -16.45 6.97
N PRO A 297 38.22 -17.26 5.96
CA PRO A 297 37.64 -18.58 5.76
C PRO A 297 38.25 -19.63 6.72
N PRO A 298 37.60 -20.79 6.90
CA PRO A 298 38.24 -21.90 7.59
C PRO A 298 39.43 -22.41 6.78
N ALA A 299 40.53 -22.81 7.44
CA ALA A 299 41.74 -23.31 6.76
C ALA A 299 41.55 -24.73 6.16
N ALA A 300 40.60 -25.51 6.68
CA ALA A 300 40.16 -26.78 6.10
C ALA A 300 38.66 -26.97 6.36
N SER A 301 37.85 -27.02 5.31
CA SER A 301 36.41 -26.78 5.42
C SER A 301 35.60 -27.98 5.97
N GLY A 302 36.04 -29.23 5.79
CA GLY A 302 35.19 -30.43 5.96
C GLY A 302 34.59 -30.75 7.35
N LYS A 303 34.76 -29.88 8.36
CA LYS A 303 34.04 -29.99 9.66
C LYS A 303 33.08 -28.83 9.93
N SER A 304 33.05 -27.85 9.04
CA SER A 304 32.27 -26.63 9.18
C SER A 304 30.87 -26.83 8.59
N GLN A 305 29.85 -26.30 9.26
CA GLN A 305 28.45 -26.67 9.03
C GLN A 305 27.51 -25.52 9.39
N LEU A 306 26.48 -25.30 8.57
CA LEU A 306 25.32 -24.47 8.90
C LEU A 306 24.07 -25.36 8.97
N GLN A 307 23.32 -25.24 10.06
CA GLN A 307 22.06 -25.95 10.26
C GLN A 307 20.99 -24.98 10.75
N ILE A 308 19.86 -24.92 10.04
CA ILE A 308 18.65 -24.21 10.44
C ILE A 308 17.52 -25.23 10.52
N LYS A 309 16.75 -25.19 11.60
CA LYS A 309 15.52 -25.96 11.79
C LYS A 309 14.44 -24.99 12.21
N ASP A 310 13.39 -24.95 11.39
CA ASP A 310 12.14 -24.29 11.68
C ASP A 310 11.10 -25.41 11.88
N GLN A 311 10.68 -25.59 13.12
CA GLN A 311 9.71 -26.60 13.53
C GLN A 311 8.42 -25.95 14.03
N GLY A 312 8.24 -24.66 13.76
CA GLY A 312 6.99 -23.95 13.90
C GLY A 312 5.86 -24.63 13.14
N ALA A 313 4.66 -24.62 13.73
CA ALA A 313 3.45 -24.88 12.95
C ALA A 313 3.05 -23.63 12.15
N ASN A 314 3.27 -22.42 12.71
CA ASN A 314 2.90 -21.11 12.18
C ASN A 314 3.83 -20.00 12.75
N GLY A 315 5.15 -20.09 12.57
CA GLY A 315 6.12 -19.13 13.14
C GLY A 315 7.02 -19.72 14.23
N PRO A 316 7.89 -18.91 14.85
CA PRO A 316 8.98 -19.41 15.68
C PRO A 316 8.52 -20.31 16.84
N GLY A 317 9.04 -21.53 16.90
CA GLY A 317 8.62 -22.57 17.82
C GLY A 317 9.70 -23.01 18.83
N PRO A 318 9.32 -23.68 19.93
CA PRO A 318 10.26 -24.12 20.98
C PRO A 318 11.27 -25.18 20.53
N LYS A 319 11.08 -25.74 19.32
CA LYS A 319 11.95 -26.74 18.71
C LYS A 319 12.91 -26.14 17.67
N ASP A 320 12.85 -24.83 17.49
CA ASP A 320 13.64 -24.10 16.51
C ASP A 320 15.10 -24.04 16.91
N LYS A 321 15.95 -24.03 15.88
CA LYS A 321 17.38 -24.12 16.08
C LYS A 321 18.14 -23.53 14.90
N ILE A 322 19.09 -22.67 15.22
CA ILE A 322 20.19 -22.33 14.32
C ILE A 322 21.53 -22.78 14.92
N GLN A 323 22.40 -23.33 14.09
CA GLN A 323 23.74 -23.71 14.50
C GLN A 323 24.73 -23.49 13.37
N TRP A 324 25.77 -22.73 13.66
CA TRP A 324 26.90 -22.56 12.77
C TRP A 324 28.18 -23.04 13.44
N LYS A 325 28.91 -23.90 12.72
CA LYS A 325 30.24 -24.39 13.09
C LYS A 325 31.22 -23.89 12.05
N TRP A 326 32.13 -23.05 12.46
CA TRP A 326 33.28 -22.65 11.67
C TRP A 326 34.51 -23.26 12.33
N PHE A 327 34.95 -24.42 11.87
CA PHE A 327 36.02 -25.20 12.48
C PHE A 327 37.25 -25.21 11.60
N LYS A 328 38.39 -25.63 12.19
CA LYS A 328 39.67 -25.75 11.48
C LYS A 328 40.12 -24.41 10.89
N GLY A 329 39.91 -23.31 11.61
CA GLY A 329 40.37 -21.98 11.18
C GLY A 329 41.88 -21.83 11.11
N PRO A 330 42.39 -20.73 10.53
CA PRO A 330 43.80 -20.32 10.60
C PRO A 330 44.30 -20.15 12.04
N SER A 331 45.59 -19.84 12.18
CA SER A 331 46.16 -19.51 13.48
C SER A 331 45.53 -18.22 14.00
N LEU A 332 44.85 -18.29 15.14
CA LEU A 332 44.20 -17.14 15.78
C LEU A 332 44.56 -17.10 17.26
N THR A 333 44.66 -15.90 17.79
CA THR A 333 44.88 -15.55 19.19
C THR A 333 43.57 -15.04 19.80
N GLN A 334 43.59 -14.72 21.10
CA GLN A 334 42.44 -14.11 21.76
C GLN A 334 42.13 -12.70 21.22
N ALA A 335 43.15 -11.94 20.83
CA ALA A 335 43.01 -10.56 20.35
C ALA A 335 42.23 -10.48 19.03
N ASP A 336 42.39 -11.49 18.15
CA ASP A 336 41.72 -11.53 16.84
C ASP A 336 40.18 -11.60 16.95
N PHE A 337 39.62 -11.83 18.14
CA PHE A 337 38.18 -11.87 18.34
C PHE A 337 37.60 -10.55 18.85
N GLY A 338 38.41 -9.61 19.37
CA GLY A 338 37.93 -8.48 20.18
C GLY A 338 37.48 -8.92 21.58
N ASP A 339 37.46 -8.00 22.55
CA ASP A 339 37.12 -8.31 23.96
C ASP A 339 35.66 -7.97 24.30
N PRO A 340 34.78 -8.96 24.53
CA PRO A 340 33.38 -8.73 24.87
C PRO A 340 33.09 -8.72 26.37
N LEU A 341 34.09 -8.80 27.26
CA LEU A 341 33.85 -9.04 28.68
C LEU A 341 33.22 -7.86 29.41
N SER A 342 33.45 -6.63 28.96
CA SER A 342 32.87 -5.42 29.55
C SER A 342 31.59 -5.00 28.83
N SER A 343 30.76 -4.18 29.47
CA SER A 343 29.55 -3.60 28.85
C SER A 343 29.85 -2.72 27.63
N ASN A 344 31.07 -2.20 27.52
CA ASN A 344 31.53 -1.40 26.39
C ASN A 344 32.45 -2.21 25.45
N GLY A 345 32.43 -3.54 25.57
CA GLY A 345 33.27 -4.43 24.78
C GLY A 345 32.74 -4.68 23.37
N ALA A 346 33.34 -5.68 22.73
CA ALA A 346 32.96 -6.19 21.42
C ALA A 346 31.52 -6.74 21.41
N VAL A 347 30.65 -6.12 20.62
CA VAL A 347 29.34 -6.65 20.23
C VAL A 347 29.53 -7.53 19.01
N TYR A 348 28.93 -8.72 18.96
CA TYR A 348 29.04 -9.62 17.80
C TYR A 348 27.77 -9.66 16.97
N LYS A 349 27.94 -9.80 15.67
CA LYS A 349 26.88 -9.84 14.66
C LYS A 349 27.05 -11.09 13.80
N PHE A 350 26.10 -12.01 13.89
CA PHE A 350 26.06 -13.21 13.06
C PHE A 350 25.03 -13.06 11.95
N CYS A 351 25.49 -13.21 10.72
CA CYS A 351 24.71 -12.94 9.52
C CYS A 351 24.73 -14.18 8.61
N VAL A 352 23.58 -14.52 8.03
CA VAL A 352 23.50 -15.50 6.93
C VAL A 352 22.96 -14.80 5.70
N TYR A 353 23.59 -15.02 4.55
CA TYR A 353 23.19 -14.48 3.27
C TYR A 353 22.86 -15.62 2.30
N ALA A 354 21.88 -15.40 1.42
CA ALA A 354 21.45 -16.36 0.41
C ALA A 354 21.06 -15.69 -0.91
N GLY A 355 21.07 -16.46 -2.00
CA GLY A 355 20.62 -16.03 -3.34
C GLY A 355 21.76 -15.82 -4.34
N ALA A 356 21.41 -15.68 -5.63
CA ALA A 356 22.39 -15.40 -6.69
C ALA A 356 23.11 -14.05 -6.48
N THR A 357 22.37 -13.06 -5.96
CA THR A 357 22.91 -11.83 -5.38
C THR A 357 22.72 -11.91 -3.87
N PRO A 358 23.75 -12.30 -3.08
CA PRO A 358 23.56 -12.64 -1.68
C PRO A 358 23.00 -11.47 -0.86
N SER A 359 21.81 -11.68 -0.29
CA SER A 359 21.13 -10.74 0.60
C SER A 359 20.96 -11.36 1.98
N VAL A 360 20.88 -10.54 3.02
CA VAL A 360 20.76 -11.01 4.40
C VAL A 360 19.43 -11.73 4.62
N VAL A 361 19.49 -12.95 5.15
CA VAL A 361 18.34 -13.80 5.50
C VAL A 361 18.30 -14.17 6.98
N VAL A 362 19.42 -14.05 7.69
CA VAL A 362 19.47 -14.15 9.15
C VAL A 362 20.36 -13.04 9.67
N ALA A 363 19.92 -12.35 10.70
CA ALA A 363 20.71 -11.40 11.46
C ALA A 363 20.50 -11.67 12.95
N MET A 364 21.58 -11.92 13.69
CA MET A 364 21.56 -12.09 15.15
C MET A 364 22.67 -11.26 15.77
N GLN A 365 22.37 -10.61 16.89
CA GLN A 365 23.30 -9.84 17.68
C GLN A 365 23.58 -10.51 19.03
N VAL A 366 24.83 -10.44 19.48
CA VAL A 366 25.22 -10.86 20.82
C VAL A 366 25.88 -9.65 21.50
N PRO A 367 25.25 -9.09 22.55
CA PRO A 367 25.74 -7.90 23.23
C PRO A 367 27.04 -8.17 23.98
N ALA A 368 27.82 -7.12 24.22
CA ALA A 368 28.99 -7.17 25.08
C ALA A 368 28.59 -7.19 26.57
N GLY A 369 29.40 -7.84 27.40
CA GLY A 369 29.20 -7.89 28.85
C GLY A 369 27.86 -8.54 29.25
N GLY A 370 27.17 -7.92 30.20
CA GLY A 370 25.83 -8.35 30.62
C GLY A 370 25.81 -9.53 31.60
N THR A 371 24.62 -9.78 32.14
CA THR A 371 24.36 -10.85 33.11
C THR A 371 23.27 -11.78 32.57
N CYS A 372 23.61 -13.04 32.37
CA CYS A 372 22.73 -14.08 31.84
C CYS A 372 22.46 -15.11 32.94
N SER A 373 21.21 -15.21 33.38
CA SER A 373 20.80 -16.12 34.48
C SER A 373 21.64 -15.95 35.76
N GLY A 374 21.86 -14.69 36.16
CA GLY A 374 22.58 -14.33 37.39
C GLY A 374 24.10 -14.53 37.34
N LYS A 375 24.69 -14.76 36.16
CA LYS A 375 26.14 -14.87 35.95
C LYS A 375 26.57 -14.01 34.76
N PRO A 376 27.84 -13.57 34.67
CA PRO A 376 28.32 -12.90 33.48
C PRO A 376 28.03 -13.72 32.23
N CYS A 377 27.41 -13.10 31.22
CA CYS A 377 27.08 -13.79 29.97
C CYS A 377 28.35 -14.29 29.27
N TRP A 378 29.43 -13.52 29.37
CA TRP A 378 30.73 -13.81 28.79
C TRP A 378 31.75 -14.31 29.82
N ARG A 379 32.63 -15.21 29.37
CA ARG A 379 33.79 -15.67 30.12
C ARG A 379 34.99 -15.89 29.19
N ALA A 380 36.18 -15.48 29.61
CA ALA A 380 37.43 -15.81 28.94
C ALA A 380 37.75 -17.31 29.02
N LEU A 381 38.26 -17.86 27.92
CA LEU A 381 38.76 -19.23 27.80
C LEU A 381 40.28 -19.26 27.96
N GLY A 382 40.79 -18.68 29.05
CA GLY A 382 42.20 -18.37 29.21
C GLY A 382 42.66 -17.38 28.14
N THR A 383 43.86 -17.59 27.58
CA THR A 383 44.44 -16.77 26.51
C THR A 383 43.97 -17.16 25.10
N LYS A 384 42.92 -18.00 25.00
CA LYS A 384 42.51 -18.63 23.75
C LYS A 384 41.22 -18.06 23.15
N GLY A 385 40.52 -17.15 23.82
CA GLY A 385 39.27 -16.56 23.31
C GLY A 385 38.18 -16.48 24.37
N TYR A 386 36.92 -16.53 23.95
CA TYR A 386 35.77 -16.19 24.77
C TYR A 386 34.62 -17.19 24.62
N ARG A 387 33.74 -17.21 25.62
CA ARG A 387 32.51 -18.00 25.61
C ARG A 387 31.37 -17.17 26.13
N TYR A 388 30.35 -17.03 25.30
CA TYR A 388 29.03 -16.56 25.67
C TYR A 388 28.14 -17.75 26.07
N GLY A 389 27.28 -17.55 27.07
CA GLY A 389 26.26 -18.52 27.41
C GLY A 389 25.07 -17.86 28.06
N ASP A 390 23.92 -17.98 27.40
CA ASP A 390 22.65 -17.49 27.90
C ASP A 390 21.63 -18.63 27.91
N ARG A 391 21.11 -18.96 29.11
CA ARG A 391 20.06 -19.97 29.24
C ARG A 391 18.67 -19.37 29.08
N GLY A 392 18.53 -18.06 29.29
CA GLY A 392 17.28 -17.31 29.18
C GLY A 392 16.95 -16.90 27.74
N LEU A 393 17.90 -17.03 26.81
CA LEU A 393 17.68 -16.77 25.37
C LEU A 393 17.24 -15.33 25.08
N SER A 394 17.80 -14.40 25.86
CA SER A 394 17.52 -12.96 25.90
C SER A 394 18.25 -12.13 24.84
N SER A 395 19.11 -12.75 24.01
CA SER A 395 19.80 -12.07 22.91
C SER A 395 19.56 -12.83 21.61
N ASP A 396 18.47 -12.50 20.91
CA ASP A 396 18.05 -13.10 19.64
C ASP A 396 18.05 -14.64 19.64
N GLY A 397 17.61 -15.24 20.76
CA GLY A 397 17.59 -16.69 20.92
C GLY A 397 18.97 -17.36 20.97
N VAL A 398 20.07 -16.59 20.99
CA VAL A 398 21.44 -17.11 21.04
C VAL A 398 21.69 -17.73 22.41
N LYS A 399 21.78 -19.05 22.45
CA LYS A 399 22.08 -19.81 23.67
C LYS A 399 23.57 -19.83 24.00
N LYS A 400 24.41 -19.84 22.97
CA LYS A 400 25.84 -20.11 23.11
C LYS A 400 26.64 -19.62 21.91
N LEU A 401 27.70 -18.88 22.19
CA LEU A 401 28.75 -18.54 21.24
C LEU A 401 30.11 -18.92 21.84
N ILE A 402 30.92 -19.67 21.10
CA ILE A 402 32.31 -19.98 21.46
C ILE A 402 33.22 -19.39 20.40
N LEU A 403 34.19 -18.60 20.85
CA LEU A 403 35.29 -18.05 20.08
C LEU A 403 36.57 -18.64 20.64
N LYS A 404 37.26 -19.49 19.88
CA LYS A 404 38.47 -20.15 20.37
C LYS A 404 39.55 -20.18 19.30
N GLY A 405 40.63 -19.45 19.55
CA GLY A 405 41.87 -19.47 18.80
C GLY A 405 42.78 -20.64 19.19
N GLY A 406 43.82 -20.79 18.39
CA GLY A 406 44.87 -21.80 18.48
C GLY A 406 45.69 -21.81 17.20
N ALA A 407 46.64 -22.75 17.10
CA ALA A 407 47.37 -22.97 15.86
C ALA A 407 46.43 -23.31 14.68
N ALA A 408 46.93 -23.19 13.45
CA ALA A 408 46.18 -23.52 12.24
C ALA A 408 45.49 -24.90 12.34
N GLY A 409 44.20 -24.95 11.99
CA GLY A 409 43.37 -26.15 12.12
C GLY A 409 42.87 -26.45 13.54
N LYS A 410 43.17 -25.60 14.54
CA LYS A 410 42.66 -25.71 15.92
C LYS A 410 41.69 -24.60 16.31
N SER A 411 41.71 -23.48 15.60
CA SER A 411 40.75 -22.39 15.79
C SER A 411 39.33 -22.81 15.41
N LYS A 412 38.34 -22.31 16.15
CA LYS A 412 36.93 -22.60 15.92
C LYS A 412 35.99 -21.52 16.46
N ILE A 413 34.86 -21.40 15.78
CA ILE A 413 33.68 -20.65 16.19
C ILE A 413 32.48 -21.58 16.20
N LEU A 414 31.65 -21.48 17.23
CA LEU A 414 30.38 -22.21 17.34
C LEU A 414 29.31 -21.25 17.81
N ILE A 415 28.27 -21.08 17.01
CA ILE A 415 27.03 -20.39 17.39
C ILE A 415 25.92 -21.42 17.50
N GLN A 416 25.13 -21.33 18.56
CA GLN A 416 23.92 -22.11 18.77
C GLN A 416 22.82 -21.21 19.29
N GLY A 417 21.78 -21.04 18.49
CA GLY A 417 20.52 -20.45 18.88
C GLY A 417 19.44 -21.52 19.06
N LYS A 418 18.45 -21.25 19.90
CA LYS A 418 17.30 -22.13 20.14
C LYS A 418 16.04 -21.32 20.42
N ASP A 419 14.90 -22.01 20.30
CA ASP A 419 13.57 -21.54 20.73
C ASP A 419 12.94 -20.52 19.75
N GLY A 420 11.75 -20.03 20.08
CA GLY A 420 10.98 -19.09 19.26
C GLY A 420 11.57 -17.68 19.16
N ASN A 421 12.58 -17.33 19.95
CA ASN A 421 13.23 -16.00 19.86
C ASN A 421 14.25 -15.91 18.71
N LEU A 422 14.30 -16.91 17.81
CA LEU A 422 15.23 -16.91 16.70
C LEU A 422 14.66 -16.16 15.49
N PRO A 423 15.42 -15.24 14.88
CA PRO A 423 15.05 -14.62 13.61
C PRO A 423 15.32 -15.62 12.48
N LEU A 424 14.46 -16.63 12.36
CA LEU A 424 14.57 -17.65 11.34
C LEU A 424 13.99 -17.17 10.00
N PRO A 425 14.63 -17.50 8.88
CA PRO A 425 14.11 -17.20 7.56
C PRO A 425 13.09 -18.25 7.12
N THR A 426 12.21 -17.87 6.20
CA THR A 426 11.39 -18.82 5.46
C THR A 426 12.27 -19.77 4.65
N LEU A 427 12.13 -21.07 4.87
CA LEU A 427 12.82 -22.12 4.12
C LEU A 427 11.93 -22.64 2.98
N PRO A 428 12.50 -23.16 1.87
CA PRO A 428 13.93 -23.36 1.57
C PRO A 428 14.66 -22.08 1.14
N LEU A 429 15.98 -22.04 1.36
CA LEU A 429 16.82 -20.87 1.04
C LEU A 429 17.76 -21.08 -0.14
N GLY A 430 17.95 -20.03 -0.95
CA GLY A 430 19.09 -19.91 -1.86
C GLY A 430 19.20 -21.02 -2.89
N SER A 431 18.09 -21.43 -3.52
CA SER A 431 18.11 -22.44 -4.59
C SER A 431 18.87 -22.00 -5.86
N ASP A 432 19.21 -20.71 -5.94
CA ASP A 432 19.79 -20.01 -7.08
C ASP A 432 21.23 -19.48 -6.83
N GLY A 433 21.79 -19.63 -5.63
CA GLY A 433 23.12 -19.08 -5.29
C GLY A 433 23.74 -19.64 -4.00
N PRO A 434 24.93 -19.19 -3.58
CA PRO A 434 25.59 -19.73 -2.39
C PRO A 434 24.90 -19.31 -1.08
N LEU A 435 25.10 -20.09 -0.03
CA LEU A 435 24.81 -19.67 1.34
C LEU A 435 26.10 -19.17 1.98
N ILE A 436 26.10 -17.97 2.54
CA ILE A 436 27.28 -17.37 3.17
C ILE A 436 26.94 -17.07 4.63
N ALA A 437 27.70 -17.62 5.56
CA ALA A 437 27.57 -17.32 6.98
C ALA A 437 28.77 -16.49 7.45
N GLN A 438 28.52 -15.35 8.10
CA GLN A 438 29.53 -14.45 8.61
C GLN A 438 29.35 -14.16 10.10
N LEU A 439 30.47 -13.98 10.80
CA LEU A 439 30.50 -13.39 12.14
C LEU A 439 31.46 -12.21 12.13
N SER A 440 30.96 -11.05 12.53
CA SER A 440 31.73 -9.83 12.69
C SER A 440 31.58 -9.27 14.10
N SER A 441 32.43 -8.32 14.44
CA SER A 441 32.42 -7.62 15.73
C SER A 441 32.37 -6.11 15.52
N SER A 442 31.86 -5.38 16.50
CA SER A 442 31.97 -3.92 16.58
C SER A 442 33.39 -3.43 16.89
N ASP A 443 34.30 -4.30 17.35
CA ASP A 443 35.70 -3.95 17.54
C ASP A 443 36.42 -3.89 16.18
N PRO A 444 36.93 -2.71 15.75
CA PRO A 444 37.59 -2.57 14.46
C PRO A 444 38.90 -3.35 14.33
N ASN A 445 39.48 -3.81 15.44
CA ASN A 445 40.70 -4.62 15.44
C ASN A 445 40.42 -6.13 15.43
N ALA A 446 39.16 -6.53 15.61
CA ALA A 446 38.76 -7.92 15.54
C ALA A 446 38.64 -8.38 14.08
N ALA A 447 38.97 -9.64 13.83
CA ALA A 447 38.79 -10.24 12.53
C ALA A 447 37.30 -10.55 12.25
N CYS A 448 36.91 -10.44 10.98
CA CYS A 448 35.67 -11.02 10.48
C CYS A 448 35.89 -12.49 10.06
N PHE A 449 34.89 -13.34 10.22
CA PHE A 449 34.94 -14.76 9.86
C PHE A 449 33.82 -15.11 8.89
N GLU A 450 34.14 -15.92 7.88
CA GLU A 450 33.17 -16.33 6.86
C GLU A 450 33.23 -17.83 6.60
N GLN A 451 32.09 -18.38 6.21
CA GLN A 451 32.03 -19.61 5.45
C GLN A 451 30.98 -19.53 4.34
N SER A 452 31.41 -19.78 3.11
CA SER A 452 30.54 -19.98 1.95
C SER A 452 30.26 -21.46 1.72
N PHE A 453 29.01 -21.78 1.37
CA PHE A 453 28.54 -23.09 0.97
C PHE A 453 27.92 -22.98 -0.41
N SER A 454 28.55 -23.58 -1.42
CA SER A 454 27.93 -23.76 -2.73
C SER A 454 26.76 -24.74 -2.66
N GLN A 455 25.89 -24.74 -3.67
CA GLN A 455 24.74 -25.63 -3.72
C GLN A 455 25.08 -27.12 -3.63
N ALA A 456 26.23 -27.54 -4.17
CA ALA A 456 26.72 -28.92 -4.05
C ALA A 456 26.97 -29.37 -2.60
N HIS A 457 27.12 -28.41 -1.68
CA HIS A 457 27.39 -28.63 -0.26
C HIS A 457 26.15 -28.45 0.63
N VAL A 458 24.99 -28.14 0.02
CA VAL A 458 23.70 -28.10 0.69
C VAL A 458 23.10 -29.50 0.71
N THR A 459 23.29 -30.20 1.83
CA THR A 459 22.84 -31.59 2.01
C THR A 459 21.34 -31.74 2.29
N ARG A 460 20.67 -30.67 2.71
CA ARG A 460 19.22 -30.63 2.94
C ARG A 460 18.72 -29.19 2.83
N ASN A 461 17.61 -28.96 2.13
CA ASN A 461 16.96 -27.67 2.01
C ASN A 461 15.46 -27.86 1.78
N GLU A 462 14.71 -28.00 2.87
CA GLU A 462 13.27 -28.27 2.87
C GLU A 462 12.55 -27.22 3.74
N ALA A 463 11.22 -27.14 3.64
CA ALA A 463 10.39 -26.15 4.35
C ALA A 463 10.64 -26.03 5.87
N LYS A 464 11.17 -27.07 6.52
CA LYS A 464 11.41 -27.10 7.97
C LYS A 464 12.87 -27.28 8.37
N GLN A 465 13.76 -27.47 7.40
CA GLN A 465 15.15 -27.78 7.70
C GLN A 465 16.12 -27.47 6.56
N LEU A 466 17.19 -26.77 6.92
CA LEU A 466 18.36 -26.56 6.09
C LEU A 466 19.62 -27.14 6.77
N ASN A 467 20.47 -27.79 5.97
CA ASN A 467 21.76 -28.29 6.43
C ASN A 467 22.80 -28.19 5.30
N ALA A 468 23.79 -27.34 5.49
CA ALA A 468 24.94 -27.19 4.60
C ALA A 468 26.21 -27.64 5.32
N ARG A 469 27.07 -28.39 4.62
CA ARG A 469 28.33 -28.92 5.15
C ARG A 469 29.42 -28.63 4.17
N ALA A 470 30.51 -28.06 4.64
CA ALA A 470 31.62 -27.77 3.78
C ALA A 470 32.24 -29.05 3.17
N PRO A 471 32.91 -28.93 2.01
CA PRO A 471 33.64 -30.01 1.37
C PRO A 471 34.72 -30.59 2.29
#